data_AF-A0A1B6DP61-F1
#
_entry.id   AF-A0A1B6DP61-F1
#
_cell.length_a   1.000
_cell.length_b   1.000
_cell.length_c   1.000
_cell.angle_alpha   90.00
_cell.angle_beta   90.00
_cell.angle_gamma   90.00
#
_symmetry.space_group_name_H-M   'P 1'
#
loop_
_entity.id
_entity.type
_entity.pdbx_description
1 polymer ?
#
loop_
_entity_poly.entity_id
_entity_poly.type
_entity_poly.pdbx_seq_one_letter_code
_entity_poly.pdbx_strand_id
1 'polypeptide(L)'
;MYTYSVSGYDVNNKRFSPCSLRSIRKVLQAKSGRCFSEPEESFCGNLRVEGDEECDAGLLGTEDNDSCCDKVCKLRQNAKCSDKNSPCCNNCQYMSAGMKCRDAQYATCEKESVCTGKSSDCPRSPPMGDGTSCLERGQCRGGKCVPYCETQGLQSCMCDVIIDACKRCCRMNLNETCFVVDQSDILPDGTPCIQGFCNKGVCEKTIQDVVERFWDIIEDININKVLRFLRDNVVGTVILVTAVIWIPASCIISYVDRRRLHKEEKRQEWKQADVFMYPNDTKRIVIHTTVPKRVNRTTQQ
;
A
#
# COMPACT_ATOMS: atom_id res chain seq x y z
N MET A 1 10.65 -4.21 -1.75
CA MET A 1 9.44 -4.12 -2.58
C MET A 1 9.56 -5.10 -3.72
N TYR A 2 9.65 -6.38 -3.40
CA TYR A 2 9.51 -7.41 -4.42
C TYR A 2 8.02 -7.54 -4.72
N THR A 3 7.65 -7.75 -5.97
CA THR A 3 6.24 -7.81 -6.42
C THR A 3 5.51 -9.08 -5.96
N TYR A 4 6.26 -10.03 -5.41
CA TYR A 4 5.81 -11.37 -5.08
C TYR A 4 6.10 -11.71 -3.62
N SER A 5 5.41 -12.73 -3.10
CA SER A 5 5.68 -13.30 -1.78
C SER A 5 7.12 -13.78 -1.69
N VAL A 6 7.75 -13.52 -0.55
CA VAL A 6 9.11 -13.99 -0.24
C VAL A 6 9.06 -14.80 1.04
N SER A 7 9.95 -15.78 1.15
CA SER A 7 10.02 -16.67 2.31
C SER A 7 10.39 -15.95 3.62
N GLY A 8 11.02 -14.77 3.53
CA GLY A 8 11.36 -13.92 4.68
C GLY A 8 12.68 -14.28 5.38
N TYR A 9 13.36 -15.32 4.92
CA TYR A 9 14.62 -15.79 5.49
C TYR A 9 15.82 -14.96 5.06
N ASP A 10 15.78 -14.39 3.85
CA ASP A 10 16.91 -13.64 3.32
C ASP A 10 17.06 -12.30 4.02
N VAL A 11 18.31 -11.89 4.23
CA VAL A 11 18.65 -10.61 4.88
C VAL A 11 17.98 -9.42 4.17
N ASN A 12 17.82 -9.52 2.85
CA ASN A 12 17.21 -8.48 2.02
C ASN A 12 15.68 -8.46 2.09
N ASN A 13 15.01 -9.50 2.59
CA ASN A 13 13.56 -9.47 2.79
C ASN A 13 13.14 -8.49 3.90
N LYS A 14 14.07 -8.13 4.80
CA LYS A 14 13.85 -7.19 5.91
C LYS A 14 14.30 -5.76 5.59
N ARG A 15 14.74 -5.49 4.36
CA ARG A 15 15.30 -4.20 3.95
C ARG A 15 14.69 -3.72 2.63
N PHE A 16 14.56 -2.40 2.51
CA PHE A 16 14.22 -1.79 1.24
C PHE A 16 15.43 -1.75 0.30
N SER A 17 15.18 -1.93 -1.00
CA SER A 17 16.22 -1.76 -2.02
C SER A 17 16.57 -0.27 -2.19
N PRO A 18 17.77 0.07 -2.72
CA PRO A 18 18.13 1.45 -3.00
C PRO A 18 17.13 2.20 -3.89
N CYS A 19 16.52 1.51 -4.87
CA CYS A 19 15.48 2.08 -5.72
C CYS A 19 14.21 2.44 -4.92
N SER A 20 13.78 1.53 -4.03
CA SER A 20 12.64 1.76 -3.15
C SER A 20 12.88 2.96 -2.23
N LEU A 21 14.07 3.02 -1.61
CA LEU A 21 14.45 4.13 -0.72
C LEU A 21 14.45 5.49 -1.44
N ARG A 22 14.98 5.56 -2.68
CA ARG A 22 14.94 6.80 -3.48
C ARG A 22 13.51 7.25 -3.78
N SER A 23 12.62 6.30 -4.11
CA SER A 23 11.21 6.59 -4.39
C SER A 23 10.49 7.07 -3.13
N ILE A 24 10.60 6.33 -2.03
CA ILE A 24 10.02 6.68 -0.71
C ILE A 24 10.48 8.06 -0.27
N ARG A 25 11.79 8.36 -0.37
CA ARG A 25 12.36 9.67 -0.01
C ARG A 25 11.69 10.82 -0.75
N LYS A 26 11.51 10.72 -2.07
CA LYS A 26 10.87 11.78 -2.88
C LYS A 26 9.43 12.04 -2.42
N VAL A 27 8.68 10.97 -2.13
CA VAL A 27 7.29 11.08 -1.66
C VAL A 27 7.24 11.72 -0.27
N LEU A 28 8.08 11.27 0.66
CA LEU A 28 8.16 11.84 2.00
C LEU A 28 8.51 13.33 1.94
N GLN A 29 9.53 13.73 1.17
CA GLN A 29 9.90 15.14 1.03
C GLN A 29 8.76 16.03 0.48
N ALA A 30 7.94 15.50 -0.43
CA ALA A 30 6.86 16.26 -1.04
C ALA A 30 5.55 16.28 -0.24
N LYS A 31 5.31 15.26 0.60
CA LYS A 31 3.98 15.00 1.18
C LYS A 31 3.96 14.79 2.69
N SER A 32 5.08 14.54 3.37
CA SER A 32 5.07 14.22 4.81
C SER A 32 4.40 15.32 5.64
N GLY A 33 4.74 16.59 5.39
CA GLY A 33 4.18 17.72 6.13
C GLY A 33 2.68 17.97 5.94
N ARG A 34 1.97 17.18 5.12
CA ARG A 34 0.52 17.28 4.98
C ARG A 34 -0.26 16.51 6.04
N CYS A 35 0.30 15.42 6.55
CA CYS A 35 -0.42 14.51 7.45
C CYS A 35 0.45 13.76 8.46
N PHE A 36 1.77 13.84 8.36
CA PHE A 36 2.63 13.27 9.40
C PHE A 36 2.63 14.25 10.57
N SER A 37 2.24 13.74 11.74
CA SER A 37 2.43 14.42 13.02
C SER A 37 3.81 14.06 13.59
N GLU A 38 4.20 14.76 14.65
CA GLU A 38 5.28 14.25 15.51
C GLU A 38 4.86 12.87 16.04
N PRO A 39 5.82 11.93 16.21
CA PRO A 39 5.52 10.63 16.79
C PRO A 39 4.93 10.85 18.18
N GLU A 40 3.66 10.51 18.38
CA GLU A 40 3.11 10.38 19.71
C GLU A 40 3.70 9.10 20.32
N GLU A 41 4.27 9.18 21.53
CA GLU A 41 4.91 8.03 22.16
C GLU A 41 3.91 6.96 22.62
N SER A 42 2.63 7.32 22.74
CA SER A 42 1.53 6.44 23.13
C SER A 42 0.18 6.99 22.67
N PHE A 43 -0.72 6.14 22.19
CA PHE A 43 -2.10 6.52 21.86
C PHE A 43 -3.10 5.58 22.54
N CYS A 44 -3.78 6.10 23.57
CA CYS A 44 -4.78 5.35 24.30
C CYS A 44 -6.06 5.16 23.46
N GLY A 45 -6.35 3.92 23.07
CA GLY A 45 -7.56 3.52 22.35
C GLY A 45 -7.30 2.78 21.04
N ASN A 46 -6.06 2.43 20.70
CA ASN A 46 -5.68 1.66 19.51
C ASN A 46 -5.48 0.15 19.78
N LEU A 47 -5.78 -0.31 21.01
CA LEU A 47 -5.60 -1.69 21.51
C LEU A 47 -4.14 -2.14 21.67
N ARG A 48 -3.19 -1.21 21.68
CA ARG A 48 -1.76 -1.49 21.85
C ARG A 48 -1.26 -0.72 23.07
N VAL A 49 -0.60 -1.44 23.97
CA VAL A 49 0.05 -0.83 25.13
C VAL A 49 1.33 -0.17 24.67
N GLU A 50 1.38 1.15 24.76
CA GLU A 50 2.50 1.99 24.31
C GLU A 50 2.91 2.99 25.41
N GLY A 51 4.19 3.40 25.43
CA GLY A 51 4.69 4.37 26.42
C GLY A 51 4.42 4.00 27.89
N ASP A 52 3.68 4.87 28.58
CA ASP A 52 3.34 4.78 30.01
C ASP A 52 1.97 4.10 30.28
N GLU A 53 1.33 3.56 29.26
CA GLU A 53 0.06 2.83 29.39
C GLU A 53 0.27 1.48 30.08
N GLU A 54 -0.69 1.06 30.91
CA GLU A 54 -0.65 -0.27 31.55
C GLU A 54 -1.55 -1.28 30.84
N CYS A 55 -2.51 -0.78 30.06
CA CYS A 55 -3.47 -1.52 29.26
C CYS A 55 -4.12 -0.56 28.26
N ASP A 56 -4.74 -1.10 27.22
CA ASP A 56 -5.56 -0.33 26.28
C ASP A 56 -6.83 -1.11 25.92
N ALA A 57 -7.97 -0.61 26.41
CA ALA A 57 -9.29 -1.20 26.20
C ALA A 57 -9.86 -0.93 24.79
N GLY A 58 -9.23 -0.06 24.00
CA GLY A 58 -9.75 0.47 22.75
C GLY A 58 -10.65 1.69 22.94
N LEU A 59 -11.13 2.25 21.82
CA LEU A 59 -11.93 3.47 21.83
C LEU A 59 -13.28 3.29 22.54
N LEU A 60 -13.59 4.21 23.45
CA LEU A 60 -14.84 4.25 24.22
C LEU A 60 -16.07 4.37 23.33
N GLY A 61 -16.92 3.33 23.31
CA GLY A 61 -18.20 3.33 22.58
C GLY A 61 -18.50 2.04 21.84
N THR A 62 -17.55 1.11 21.74
CA THR A 62 -17.77 -0.25 21.24
C THR A 62 -17.95 -1.22 22.40
N GLU A 63 -18.92 -2.13 22.30
CA GLU A 63 -19.56 -2.89 23.39
C GLU A 63 -18.67 -3.84 24.23
N ASP A 64 -17.35 -3.78 24.15
CA ASP A 64 -16.42 -4.60 24.94
C ASP A 64 -15.56 -3.75 25.87
N ASN A 65 -16.14 -3.24 26.96
CA ASN A 65 -15.36 -2.57 28.00
C ASN A 65 -14.50 -3.62 28.72
N ASP A 66 -13.18 -3.58 28.52
CA ASP A 66 -12.23 -4.40 29.29
C ASP A 66 -12.46 -4.16 30.80
N SER A 67 -12.82 -5.21 31.53
CA SER A 67 -13.08 -5.13 32.97
C SER A 67 -11.81 -4.84 33.77
N CYS A 68 -10.65 -5.07 33.17
CA CYS A 68 -9.34 -4.90 33.75
C CYS A 68 -8.75 -3.51 33.48
N CYS A 69 -9.25 -2.81 32.46
CA CYS A 69 -8.67 -1.56 31.98
C CYS A 69 -9.62 -0.36 32.11
N ASP A 70 -9.05 0.79 32.44
CA ASP A 70 -9.70 2.10 32.50
C ASP A 70 -9.72 2.76 31.11
N LYS A 71 -10.65 3.70 30.94
CA LYS A 71 -10.73 4.72 29.88
C LYS A 71 -9.45 5.54 29.69
N VAL A 72 -8.60 5.65 30.71
CA VAL A 72 -7.33 6.38 30.71
C VAL A 72 -6.12 5.42 30.57
N CYS A 73 -6.33 4.21 30.04
CA CYS A 73 -5.28 3.23 29.77
C CYS A 73 -4.43 2.83 31.00
N LYS A 74 -5.12 2.71 32.14
CA LYS A 74 -4.58 2.24 33.42
C LYS A 74 -5.31 1.02 33.91
N LEU A 75 -4.61 0.13 34.61
CA LEU A 75 -5.24 -1.06 35.18
C LEU A 75 -6.18 -0.64 36.31
N ARG A 76 -7.36 -1.27 36.36
CA ARG A 76 -8.31 -1.06 37.44
C ARG A 76 -7.83 -1.65 38.75
N GLN A 77 -8.47 -1.25 39.85
CA GLN A 77 -8.14 -1.78 41.17
C GLN A 77 -8.24 -3.31 41.19
N ASN A 78 -7.18 -3.96 41.69
CA ASN A 78 -6.98 -5.43 41.73
C ASN A 78 -6.67 -6.11 40.39
N ALA A 79 -6.65 -5.40 39.26
CA ALA A 79 -6.18 -5.95 38.00
C ALA A 79 -4.64 -5.98 37.99
N LYS A 80 -4.07 -7.11 37.54
CA LYS A 80 -2.62 -7.26 37.32
C LYS A 80 -2.25 -7.24 35.85
N CYS A 81 -3.23 -7.41 34.97
CA CYS A 81 -3.08 -7.45 33.52
C CYS A 81 -4.41 -7.20 32.83
N SER A 82 -4.37 -7.01 31.51
CA SER A 82 -5.56 -6.91 30.65
C SER A 82 -5.72 -8.16 29.80
N ASP A 83 -6.93 -8.72 29.77
CA ASP A 83 -7.28 -9.88 28.94
C ASP A 83 -7.23 -9.56 27.44
N LYS A 84 -7.41 -8.29 27.04
CA LYS A 84 -7.34 -7.86 25.64
C LYS A 84 -5.91 -7.66 25.15
N ASN A 85 -5.01 -7.17 26.01
CA ASN A 85 -3.65 -6.83 25.59
C ASN A 85 -2.62 -7.93 25.87
N SER A 86 -2.89 -8.83 26.82
CA SER A 86 -1.90 -9.79 27.31
C SER A 86 -2.32 -11.25 27.09
N PRO A 87 -1.51 -12.06 26.36
CA PRO A 87 -1.85 -13.46 26.05
C PRO A 87 -1.80 -14.41 27.27
N CYS A 88 -1.16 -14.01 28.38
CA CYS A 88 -1.13 -14.77 29.64
C CYS A 88 -1.99 -14.14 30.73
N CYS A 89 -3.04 -13.39 30.36
CA CYS A 89 -4.01 -12.84 31.29
C CYS A 89 -5.34 -13.57 31.18
N ASN A 90 -5.98 -13.82 32.33
CA ASN A 90 -7.34 -14.33 32.40
C ASN A 90 -8.04 -13.73 33.61
N ASN A 91 -9.18 -13.08 33.39
CA ASN A 91 -9.96 -12.38 34.43
C ASN A 91 -9.09 -11.39 35.23
N CYS A 92 -8.30 -10.58 34.53
CA CYS A 92 -7.42 -9.56 35.11
C CYS A 92 -6.30 -10.10 36.01
N GLN A 93 -6.05 -11.40 36.00
CA GLN A 93 -4.98 -12.06 36.76
C GLN A 93 -4.05 -12.83 35.83
N TYR A 94 -2.80 -13.02 36.25
CA TYR A 94 -1.88 -13.86 35.51
C TYR A 94 -2.39 -15.30 35.47
N MET A 95 -2.40 -15.88 34.27
CA MET A 95 -2.70 -17.30 34.08
C MET A 95 -1.69 -18.16 34.83
N SER A 96 -2.13 -19.33 35.31
CA SER A 96 -1.27 -20.28 36.01
C SER A 96 -0.08 -20.73 35.17
N ALA A 97 1.01 -21.09 35.86
CA ALA A 97 2.20 -21.61 35.21
C ALA A 97 1.86 -22.88 34.40
N GLY A 98 2.33 -22.93 33.15
CA GLY A 98 2.09 -24.07 32.25
C GLY A 98 0.90 -23.91 31.29
N MET A 99 0.10 -22.85 31.40
CA MET A 99 -0.94 -22.56 30.40
C MET A 99 -0.31 -22.14 29.07
N LYS A 100 -0.71 -22.77 27.97
CA LYS A 100 -0.18 -22.48 26.63
C LYS A 100 -0.61 -21.09 26.14
N CYS A 101 0.35 -20.27 25.72
CA CYS A 101 0.10 -18.93 25.18
C CYS A 101 0.58 -18.73 23.74
N ARG A 102 1.48 -19.60 23.25
CA ARG A 102 1.86 -19.67 21.83
C ARG A 102 1.93 -21.12 21.38
N ASP A 103 1.35 -21.40 20.22
CA ASP A 103 1.50 -22.69 19.57
C ASP A 103 2.92 -22.89 19.03
N ALA A 104 3.31 -24.16 18.87
CA ALA A 104 4.57 -24.52 18.23
C ALA A 104 4.55 -24.12 16.74
N GLN A 105 5.58 -23.41 16.30
CA GLN A 105 5.76 -23.00 14.91
C GLN A 105 6.93 -23.77 14.29
N TYR A 106 6.62 -24.90 13.65
CA TYR A 106 7.61 -25.75 12.97
C TYR A 106 8.31 -25.02 11.82
N ALA A 107 7.61 -24.10 11.15
CA ALA A 107 8.15 -23.27 10.07
C ALA A 107 9.34 -22.39 10.49
N THR A 108 9.33 -21.90 11.72
CA THR A 108 10.36 -21.02 12.28
C THR A 108 11.22 -21.72 13.32
N CYS A 109 11.02 -23.03 13.54
CA CYS A 109 11.74 -23.83 14.54
C CYS A 109 11.54 -23.35 15.98
N GLU A 110 10.31 -22.93 16.31
CA GLU A 110 9.93 -22.46 17.64
C GLU A 110 8.96 -23.44 18.31
N LYS A 111 9.29 -23.92 19.51
CA LYS A 111 8.38 -24.76 20.29
C LYS A 111 7.20 -23.95 20.82
N GLU A 112 6.23 -24.66 21.40
CA GLU A 112 5.17 -24.00 22.17
C GLU A 112 5.77 -23.22 23.35
N SER A 113 5.09 -22.14 23.72
CA SER A 113 5.44 -21.33 24.87
C SER A 113 4.28 -21.32 25.87
N VAL A 114 4.63 -21.33 27.14
CA VAL A 114 3.68 -21.40 28.25
C VAL A 114 3.86 -20.22 29.19
N CYS A 115 2.76 -19.80 29.80
CA CYS A 115 2.73 -18.75 30.80
C CYS A 115 3.55 -19.16 32.03
N THR A 116 4.21 -18.18 32.64
CA THR A 116 5.09 -18.38 33.80
C THR A 116 4.35 -18.41 35.13
N GLY A 117 3.08 -17.99 35.18
CA GLY A 117 2.35 -17.77 36.42
C GLY A 117 2.62 -16.43 37.10
N LYS A 118 3.59 -15.65 36.61
CA LYS A 118 4.12 -14.46 37.29
C LYS A 118 4.13 -13.19 36.44
N SER A 119 3.80 -13.31 35.14
CA SER A 119 3.76 -12.22 34.19
C SER A 119 2.58 -12.42 33.23
N SER A 120 2.07 -11.32 32.69
CA SER A 120 1.06 -11.26 31.64
C SER A 120 1.63 -11.48 30.24
N ASP A 121 2.95 -11.34 30.08
CA ASP A 121 3.65 -11.59 28.84
C ASP A 121 3.85 -13.09 28.60
N CYS A 122 3.58 -13.50 27.37
CA CYS A 122 3.97 -14.83 26.93
C CYS A 122 5.48 -14.84 26.64
N PRO A 123 6.27 -15.69 27.34
CA PRO A 123 7.72 -15.75 27.13
C PRO A 123 8.04 -16.15 25.68
N ARG A 124 9.25 -15.83 25.23
CA ARG A 124 9.72 -16.26 23.91
C ARG A 124 9.72 -17.78 23.82
N SER A 125 9.22 -18.30 22.70
CA SER A 125 9.22 -19.73 22.43
C SER A 125 10.65 -20.28 22.44
N PRO A 126 10.90 -21.38 23.16
CA PRO A 126 12.19 -22.03 23.12
C PRO A 126 12.44 -22.65 21.73
N PRO A 127 13.70 -22.79 21.30
CA PRO A 127 14.00 -23.39 20.00
C PRO A 127 13.58 -24.86 19.95
N MET A 128 13.15 -25.31 18.78
CA MET A 128 12.99 -26.73 18.48
C MET A 128 14.34 -27.45 18.53
N GLY A 129 14.29 -28.76 18.78
CA GLY A 129 15.51 -29.58 18.81
C GLY A 129 16.17 -29.61 17.44
N ASP A 130 17.50 -29.64 17.42
CA ASP A 130 18.24 -29.73 16.17
C ASP A 130 17.86 -31.02 15.42
N GLY A 131 17.71 -30.91 14.10
CA GLY A 131 17.26 -32.01 13.23
C GLY A 131 15.74 -32.15 13.08
N THR A 132 14.94 -31.37 13.82
CA THR A 132 13.48 -31.33 13.62
C THR A 132 13.15 -30.85 12.21
N SER A 133 12.31 -31.57 11.47
CA SER A 133 11.87 -31.16 10.13
C SER A 133 11.08 -29.85 10.16
N CYS A 134 11.41 -28.92 9.28
CA CYS A 134 10.73 -27.65 9.11
C CYS A 134 10.28 -27.46 7.64
N LEU A 135 10.02 -26.21 7.23
CA LEU A 135 9.58 -25.90 5.87
C LEU A 135 10.54 -26.48 4.82
N GLU A 136 9.98 -26.92 3.69
CA GLU A 136 10.75 -27.33 2.51
C GLU A 136 11.78 -28.47 2.76
N ARG A 137 11.43 -29.47 3.59
CA ARG A 137 12.33 -30.56 4.02
C ARG A 137 13.61 -30.06 4.69
N GLY A 138 13.60 -28.80 5.15
CA GLY A 138 14.66 -28.24 5.96
C GLY A 138 14.71 -28.88 7.34
N GLN A 139 15.77 -28.56 8.07
CA GLN A 139 15.96 -29.00 9.46
C GLN A 139 16.26 -27.81 10.36
N CYS A 140 15.71 -27.86 11.56
CA CYS A 140 16.03 -26.90 12.59
C CYS A 140 17.48 -27.04 13.04
N ARG A 141 18.21 -25.91 13.10
CA ARG A 141 19.51 -25.79 13.78
C ARG A 141 19.55 -24.49 14.57
N GLY A 142 19.72 -24.59 15.89
CA GLY A 142 19.81 -23.43 16.78
C GLY A 142 18.57 -22.53 16.74
N GLY A 143 17.37 -23.10 16.60
CA GLY A 143 16.12 -22.34 16.53
C GLY A 143 15.86 -21.61 15.20
N LYS A 144 16.56 -21.99 14.13
CA LYS A 144 16.30 -21.49 12.77
C LYS A 144 16.09 -22.66 11.82
N CYS A 145 15.13 -22.52 10.90
CA CYS A 145 14.92 -23.49 9.83
C CYS A 145 16.03 -23.34 8.78
N VAL A 146 16.88 -24.35 8.66
CA VAL A 146 17.92 -24.43 7.62
C VAL A 146 17.34 -25.21 6.45
N PRO A 147 17.30 -24.65 5.22
CA PRO A 147 16.71 -25.35 4.08
C PRO A 147 17.48 -26.61 3.71
N TYR A 148 16.83 -27.51 2.98
CA TYR A 148 17.34 -28.85 2.69
C TYR A 148 18.75 -28.85 2.09
N CYS A 149 19.03 -28.02 1.06
CA CYS A 149 20.34 -28.01 0.40
C CYS A 149 21.47 -27.69 1.38
N GLU A 150 21.28 -26.70 2.25
CA GLU A 150 22.25 -26.26 3.25
C GLU A 150 22.47 -27.32 4.33
N THR A 151 21.47 -28.16 4.63
CA THR A 151 21.67 -29.31 5.53
C THR A 151 22.63 -30.36 4.94
N GLN A 152 22.70 -30.46 3.60
CA GLN A 152 23.57 -31.37 2.85
C GLN A 152 24.92 -30.73 2.48
N GLY A 153 25.19 -29.50 2.92
CA GLY A 153 26.41 -28.77 2.52
C GLY A 153 26.38 -28.21 1.11
N LEU A 154 25.20 -28.11 0.49
CA LEU A 154 24.95 -27.48 -0.80
C LEU A 154 24.26 -26.12 -0.60
N GLN A 155 24.00 -25.40 -1.68
CA GLN A 155 23.24 -24.15 -1.66
C GLN A 155 21.92 -24.28 -2.40
N SER A 156 20.87 -23.71 -1.82
CA SER A 156 19.54 -23.62 -2.44
C SER A 156 19.57 -22.73 -3.68
N CYS A 157 18.90 -23.18 -4.75
CA CYS A 157 18.76 -22.37 -5.96
C CYS A 157 17.52 -22.78 -6.78
N MET A 158 17.14 -21.92 -7.73
CA MET A 158 16.04 -22.19 -8.65
C MET A 158 16.57 -22.92 -9.90
N CYS A 159 15.83 -23.91 -10.40
CA CYS A 159 16.18 -24.58 -11.64
C CYS A 159 15.90 -23.71 -12.87
N ASP A 160 16.86 -23.67 -13.80
CA ASP A 160 16.78 -22.85 -15.01
C ASP A 160 15.81 -23.42 -16.06
N VAL A 161 15.53 -24.71 -16.00
CA VAL A 161 14.63 -25.41 -16.93
C VAL A 161 13.19 -25.30 -16.43
N ILE A 162 12.28 -24.78 -17.26
CA ILE A 162 10.85 -24.54 -16.91
C ILE A 162 10.16 -25.78 -16.33
N ILE A 163 10.43 -26.97 -16.89
CA ILE A 163 9.81 -28.24 -16.46
C ILE A 163 10.25 -28.62 -15.04
N ASP A 164 11.46 -28.21 -14.63
CA ASP A 164 12.03 -28.50 -13.32
C ASP A 164 11.97 -27.30 -12.38
N ALA A 165 11.43 -26.16 -12.83
CA ALA A 165 11.41 -24.91 -12.07
C ALA A 165 10.58 -24.99 -10.78
N CYS A 166 9.69 -25.98 -10.68
CA CYS A 166 8.90 -26.28 -9.48
C CYS A 166 9.37 -27.52 -8.71
N LYS A 167 10.59 -27.96 -8.99
CA LYS A 167 11.27 -29.02 -8.23
C LYS A 167 12.35 -28.42 -7.35
N ARG A 168 12.76 -29.18 -6.34
CA ARG A 168 13.85 -28.79 -5.45
C ARG A 168 15.21 -28.91 -6.15
N CYS A 169 15.92 -27.78 -6.24
CA CYS A 169 17.22 -27.72 -6.89
C CYS A 169 18.30 -27.21 -5.94
N CYS A 170 19.47 -27.83 -6.01
CA CYS A 170 20.66 -27.43 -5.25
C CYS A 170 21.83 -27.18 -6.21
N ARG A 171 22.85 -26.48 -5.71
CA ARG A 171 24.15 -26.31 -6.38
C ARG A 171 25.27 -26.55 -5.38
N MET A 172 26.45 -26.99 -5.83
CA MET A 172 27.59 -27.15 -4.92
C MET A 172 28.21 -25.79 -4.57
N ASN A 173 28.36 -24.91 -5.56
CA ASN A 173 28.95 -23.58 -5.41
C ASN A 173 28.14 -22.51 -6.19
N LEU A 174 28.34 -21.24 -5.85
CA LEU A 174 27.71 -20.08 -6.53
C LEU A 174 27.95 -20.04 -8.05
N ASN A 175 29.05 -20.62 -8.53
CA ASN A 175 29.47 -20.60 -9.93
C ASN A 175 29.01 -21.83 -10.73
N GLU A 176 28.38 -22.81 -10.06
CA GLU A 176 27.93 -24.04 -10.70
C GLU A 176 26.43 -23.99 -11.01
N THR A 177 26.03 -24.78 -12.01
CA THR A 177 24.63 -24.91 -12.42
C THR A 177 23.81 -25.65 -11.39
N CYS A 178 22.55 -25.25 -11.25
CA CYS A 178 21.59 -25.93 -10.38
C CYS A 178 21.20 -27.29 -10.96
N PHE A 179 21.15 -28.30 -10.10
CA PHE A 179 20.66 -29.63 -10.44
C PHE A 179 19.47 -30.02 -9.55
N VAL A 180 18.57 -30.81 -10.11
CA VAL A 180 17.40 -31.35 -9.40
C VAL A 180 17.87 -32.42 -8.40
N VAL A 181 17.44 -32.31 -7.14
CA VAL A 181 17.78 -33.30 -6.11
C VAL A 181 16.98 -34.59 -6.29
N ASP A 182 15.67 -34.45 -6.44
CA ASP A 182 14.71 -35.56 -6.48
C ASP A 182 13.62 -35.21 -7.49
N GLN A 183 13.38 -36.11 -8.45
CA GLN A 183 12.38 -35.90 -9.50
C GLN A 183 10.94 -35.94 -8.98
N SER A 184 10.72 -36.53 -7.80
CA SER A 184 9.41 -36.67 -7.17
C SER A 184 9.08 -35.54 -6.18
N ASP A 185 10.05 -34.70 -5.82
CA ASP A 185 9.88 -33.62 -4.85
C ASP A 185 9.36 -32.34 -5.54
N ILE A 186 8.03 -32.20 -5.53
CA ILE A 186 7.32 -31.05 -6.09
C ILE A 186 7.13 -29.99 -5.00
N LEU A 187 7.56 -28.76 -5.30
CA LEU A 187 7.41 -27.61 -4.40
C LEU A 187 5.93 -27.23 -4.22
N PRO A 188 5.53 -26.71 -3.04
CA PRO A 188 4.16 -26.34 -2.76
C PRO A 188 3.68 -25.20 -3.66
N ASP A 189 2.36 -25.12 -3.86
CA ASP A 189 1.75 -24.07 -4.67
C ASP A 189 2.05 -22.67 -4.11
N GLY A 190 2.32 -21.71 -5.00
CA GLY A 190 2.74 -20.36 -4.63
C GLY A 190 4.24 -20.19 -4.39
N THR A 191 5.04 -21.26 -4.51
CA THR A 191 6.51 -21.14 -4.49
C THR A 191 6.99 -20.36 -5.71
N PRO A 192 7.88 -19.36 -5.56
CA PRO A 192 8.40 -18.60 -6.70
C PRO A 192 9.27 -19.49 -7.59
N CYS A 193 9.08 -19.37 -8.90
CA CYS A 193 9.85 -20.05 -9.93
C CYS A 193 10.40 -19.03 -10.95
N ILE A 194 11.19 -19.47 -11.93
CA ILE A 194 11.95 -18.58 -12.84
C ILE A 194 11.11 -17.53 -13.58
N GLN A 195 9.82 -17.77 -13.83
CA GLN A 195 8.94 -16.88 -14.61
C GLN A 195 7.60 -16.58 -13.89
N GLY A 196 7.44 -16.99 -12.62
CA GLY A 196 6.19 -16.78 -11.88
C GLY A 196 6.09 -17.64 -10.63
N PHE A 197 5.02 -18.44 -10.53
CA PHE A 197 4.78 -19.30 -9.36
C PHE A 197 4.40 -20.72 -9.75
N CYS A 198 4.71 -21.64 -8.84
CA CYS A 198 4.31 -23.04 -8.97
C CYS A 198 2.82 -23.21 -8.69
N ASN A 199 2.13 -23.89 -9.60
CA ASN A 199 0.75 -24.33 -9.48
C ASN A 199 0.66 -25.77 -9.97
N LYS A 200 0.35 -26.71 -9.06
CA LYS A 200 0.31 -28.16 -9.33
C LYS A 200 1.59 -28.68 -9.98
N GLY A 201 2.74 -28.16 -9.56
CA GLY A 201 4.07 -28.54 -10.07
C GLY A 201 4.46 -27.94 -11.42
N VAL A 202 3.65 -27.05 -11.99
CA VAL A 202 3.99 -26.30 -13.22
C VAL A 202 4.28 -24.84 -12.87
N CYS A 203 5.36 -24.29 -13.40
CA CYS A 203 5.70 -22.88 -13.25
C CYS A 203 4.80 -22.05 -14.18
N GLU A 204 3.73 -21.49 -13.62
CA GLU A 204 2.82 -20.60 -14.34
C GLU A 204 3.42 -19.19 -14.39
N LYS A 205 3.45 -18.60 -15.59
CA LYS A 205 3.96 -17.25 -15.76
C LYS A 205 3.03 -16.27 -15.09
N THR A 206 3.57 -15.44 -14.20
CA THR A 206 2.87 -14.24 -13.77
C THR A 206 2.85 -13.29 -14.96
N ILE A 207 1.66 -12.97 -15.48
CA ILE A 207 1.53 -11.92 -16.49
C ILE A 207 2.03 -10.64 -15.82
N GLN A 208 3.27 -10.23 -16.13
CA GLN A 208 3.69 -8.87 -15.88
C GLN A 208 2.76 -7.95 -16.67
N ASP A 209 2.44 -6.83 -16.03
CA ASP A 209 1.52 -5.78 -16.44
C ASP A 209 1.27 -5.69 -17.95
N VAL A 210 -0.01 -5.49 -18.31
CA VAL A 210 -0.48 -5.11 -19.66
C VAL A 210 0.38 -4.02 -20.30
N VAL A 211 1.06 -3.20 -19.49
CA VAL A 211 2.00 -2.15 -19.90
C VAL A 211 3.25 -2.68 -20.58
N GLU A 212 3.87 -3.77 -20.11
CA GLU A 212 5.08 -4.34 -20.74
C GLU A 212 4.71 -4.96 -22.11
N ARG A 213 3.56 -5.64 -22.20
CA ARG A 213 2.99 -6.11 -23.47
C ARG A 213 2.62 -5.00 -24.44
N PHE A 214 2.19 -3.83 -23.95
CA PHE A 214 1.82 -2.71 -24.81
C PHE A 214 3.07 -2.03 -25.40
N TRP A 215 4.16 -1.95 -24.65
CA TRP A 215 5.43 -1.41 -25.14
C TRP A 215 6.13 -2.36 -26.11
N ASP A 216 6.13 -3.68 -25.88
CA ASP A 216 6.66 -4.66 -26.85
C ASP A 216 5.95 -4.54 -28.22
N ILE A 217 4.62 -4.34 -28.21
CA ILE A 217 3.86 -4.14 -29.46
C ILE A 217 4.27 -2.85 -30.17
N ILE A 218 4.59 -1.77 -29.43
CA ILE A 218 4.99 -0.48 -30.00
C ILE A 218 6.44 -0.52 -30.51
N GLU A 219 7.34 -1.21 -29.80
CA GLU A 219 8.75 -1.35 -30.16
C GLU A 219 8.95 -2.25 -31.39
N ASP A 220 8.10 -3.26 -31.59
CA ASP A 220 8.13 -4.15 -32.77
C ASP A 220 7.49 -3.55 -34.04
N ILE A 221 6.96 -2.31 -33.97
CA ILE A 221 6.42 -1.62 -35.14
C ILE A 221 7.58 -1.17 -36.03
N ASN A 222 7.97 -2.05 -36.95
CA ASN A 222 8.98 -1.75 -37.96
C ASN A 222 8.50 -0.58 -38.85
N ILE A 223 9.12 0.59 -38.67
CA ILE A 223 8.83 1.83 -39.40
C ILE A 223 8.77 1.60 -40.91
N ASN A 224 9.58 0.69 -41.45
CA ASN A 224 9.62 0.40 -42.89
C ASN A 224 8.38 -0.33 -43.41
N LYS A 225 7.73 -1.16 -42.58
CA LYS A 225 6.45 -1.81 -42.92
C LYS A 225 5.29 -0.84 -42.76
N VAL A 226 5.31 -0.03 -41.70
CA VAL A 226 4.27 1.00 -41.48
C VAL A 226 4.32 2.04 -42.58
N LEU A 227 5.50 2.52 -43.00
CA LEU A 227 5.59 3.48 -44.09
C LEU A 227 5.10 2.90 -45.43
N ARG A 228 5.37 1.62 -45.70
CA ARG A 228 4.80 0.93 -46.88
C ARG A 228 3.29 0.80 -46.77
N PHE A 229 2.76 0.38 -45.63
CA PHE A 229 1.31 0.26 -45.42
C PHE A 229 0.59 1.62 -45.55
N LEU A 230 1.17 2.68 -44.99
CA LEU A 230 0.65 4.06 -45.11
C LEU A 230 0.73 4.56 -46.57
N ARG A 231 1.79 4.20 -47.30
CA ARG A 231 1.95 4.53 -48.72
C ARG A 231 0.96 3.77 -49.60
N ASP A 232 0.76 2.48 -49.35
CA ASP A 232 -0.15 1.62 -50.11
C ASP A 232 -1.62 1.98 -49.84
N ASN A 233 -1.91 2.51 -48.65
CA ASN A 233 -3.23 3.01 -48.24
C ASN A 233 -3.22 4.52 -48.01
N VAL A 234 -2.71 5.28 -48.99
CA VAL A 234 -2.54 6.74 -48.90
C VAL A 234 -3.85 7.46 -48.60
N VAL A 235 -4.98 7.02 -49.17
CA VAL A 235 -6.30 7.64 -48.96
C VAL A 235 -6.76 7.46 -47.52
N GLY A 236 -6.66 6.24 -46.98
CA GLY A 236 -7.02 5.94 -45.59
C GLY A 236 -6.14 6.71 -44.59
N THR A 237 -4.84 6.81 -44.89
CA THR A 237 -3.89 7.57 -44.08
C THR A 237 -4.23 9.06 -44.03
N VAL A 238 -4.56 9.67 -45.16
CA VAL A 238 -4.97 11.08 -45.23
C VAL A 238 -6.25 11.33 -44.42
N ILE A 239 -7.24 10.44 -44.51
CA ILE A 239 -8.48 10.54 -43.72
C ILE A 239 -8.18 10.45 -42.21
N LEU A 240 -7.31 9.53 -41.81
CA LEU A 240 -6.97 9.32 -40.39
C LEU A 240 -6.21 10.52 -39.81
N VAL A 241 -5.19 11.01 -40.52
CA VAL A 241 -4.38 12.16 -40.09
C VAL A 241 -5.24 13.44 -40.07
N THR A 242 -6.12 13.63 -41.06
CA THR A 242 -7.03 14.78 -41.06
C THR A 242 -8.04 14.68 -39.91
N ALA A 243 -8.62 13.52 -39.63
CA ALA A 243 -9.51 13.34 -38.49
C ALA A 243 -8.82 13.67 -37.15
N VAL A 244 -7.57 13.23 -36.97
CA VAL A 244 -6.78 13.50 -35.75
C VAL A 244 -6.52 15.00 -35.55
N ILE A 245 -6.42 15.79 -36.61
CA ILE A 245 -6.20 17.24 -36.52
C ILE A 245 -7.52 18.02 -36.41
N TRP A 246 -8.50 17.66 -37.24
CA TRP A 246 -9.74 18.42 -37.38
C TRP A 246 -10.76 18.13 -36.28
N ILE A 247 -10.81 16.91 -35.71
CA ILE A 247 -11.72 16.60 -34.60
C ILE A 247 -11.36 17.43 -33.36
N PRO A 248 -10.10 17.47 -32.87
CA PRO A 248 -9.73 18.30 -31.73
C PRO A 248 -9.90 19.80 -32.02
N ALA A 249 -9.52 20.26 -33.22
CA ALA A 249 -9.71 21.66 -33.60
C ALA A 249 -11.20 22.05 -33.59
N SER A 250 -12.08 21.19 -34.11
CA SER A 250 -13.53 21.37 -34.07
C SER A 250 -14.07 21.38 -32.64
N CYS A 251 -13.60 20.48 -31.76
CA CYS A 251 -13.95 20.49 -30.34
C CYS A 251 -13.50 21.77 -29.63
N ILE A 252 -12.29 22.28 -29.92
CA ILE A 252 -11.78 23.53 -29.35
C ILE A 252 -12.59 24.73 -29.86
N ILE A 253 -12.87 24.80 -31.16
CA ILE A 253 -13.68 25.85 -31.76
C ILE A 253 -15.07 25.83 -31.13
N SER A 254 -15.73 24.67 -31.06
CA SER A 254 -17.04 24.49 -30.42
C SER A 254 -17.02 24.91 -28.95
N TYR A 255 -15.97 24.57 -28.21
CA TYR A 255 -15.79 25.02 -26.82
C TYR A 255 -15.66 26.55 -26.72
N VAL A 256 -14.85 27.17 -27.59
CA VAL A 256 -14.67 28.63 -27.63
C VAL A 256 -15.96 29.33 -28.03
N ASP A 257 -16.68 28.81 -29.01
CA ASP A 257 -17.90 29.42 -29.55
C ASP A 257 -19.04 29.37 -28.54
N ARG A 258 -19.25 28.22 -27.88
CA ARG A 258 -20.16 28.10 -26.72
C ARG A 258 -19.80 29.07 -25.61
N ARG A 259 -18.51 29.28 -25.35
CA ARG A 259 -18.05 30.22 -24.32
C ARG A 259 -18.27 31.69 -24.72
N ARG A 260 -18.25 32.02 -26.02
CA ARG A 260 -18.58 33.36 -26.53
C ARG A 260 -20.07 33.63 -26.45
N LEU A 261 -20.90 32.67 -26.88
CA LEU A 261 -22.37 32.77 -26.78
C LEU A 261 -22.81 33.04 -25.34
N HIS A 262 -22.31 32.31 -24.35
CA HIS A 262 -22.63 32.58 -22.94
C HIS A 262 -22.19 33.97 -22.45
N LYS A 263 -21.13 34.56 -23.02
CA LYS A 263 -20.75 35.94 -22.70
C LYS A 263 -21.70 36.95 -23.34
N GLU A 264 -22.19 36.66 -24.54
CA GLU A 264 -23.16 37.50 -25.24
C GLU A 264 -24.53 37.45 -24.58
N GLU A 265 -25.00 36.28 -24.16
CA GLU A 265 -26.22 36.11 -23.34
C GLU A 265 -26.11 36.94 -22.06
N LYS A 266 -25.03 36.78 -21.29
CA LYS A 266 -24.78 37.61 -20.09
C LYS A 266 -24.75 39.10 -20.40
N ARG A 267 -24.27 39.50 -21.58
CA ARG A 267 -24.24 40.90 -22.01
C ARG A 267 -25.63 41.41 -22.41
N GLN A 268 -26.47 40.56 -23.00
CA GLN A 268 -27.87 40.88 -23.30
C GLN A 268 -28.70 40.95 -22.02
N GLU A 269 -28.56 39.98 -21.13
CA GLU A 269 -29.16 40.00 -19.79
C GLU A 269 -28.75 41.26 -19.02
N TRP A 270 -27.46 41.64 -19.06
CA TRP A 270 -26.97 42.87 -18.42
C TRP A 270 -27.51 44.15 -19.09
N LYS A 271 -27.78 44.14 -20.40
CA LYS A 271 -28.43 45.27 -21.09
C LYS A 271 -29.92 45.40 -20.76
N GLN A 272 -30.59 44.29 -20.46
CA GLN A 272 -32.00 44.25 -20.08
C GLN A 272 -32.22 44.50 -18.58
N ALA A 273 -31.24 44.18 -17.74
CA ALA A 273 -31.24 44.60 -16.35
C ALA A 273 -30.93 46.11 -16.28
N ASP A 274 -31.85 46.93 -15.78
CA ASP A 274 -31.68 48.38 -15.53
C ASP A 274 -30.62 48.66 -14.42
N VAL A 275 -29.38 48.22 -14.64
CA VAL A 275 -28.28 48.32 -13.68
C VAL A 275 -27.11 49.03 -14.37
N PHE A 276 -26.96 50.32 -14.10
CA PHE A 276 -25.93 51.20 -14.66
C PHE A 276 -24.50 50.94 -14.15
N MET A 277 -24.15 49.72 -13.74
CA MET A 277 -22.78 49.37 -13.28
C MET A 277 -22.31 48.02 -13.81
N TYR A 278 -21.26 48.05 -14.63
CA TYR A 278 -20.54 46.86 -15.08
C TYR A 278 -19.59 46.43 -13.95
N PRO A 279 -19.44 45.13 -13.64
CA PRO A 279 -18.73 44.66 -12.44
C PRO A 279 -17.21 44.94 -12.41
N ASN A 280 -16.66 45.57 -13.45
CA ASN A 280 -15.21 45.84 -13.56
C ASN A 280 -14.85 47.33 -13.65
N ASP A 281 -15.80 48.25 -13.47
CA ASP A 281 -15.50 49.68 -13.39
C ASP A 281 -15.26 50.12 -11.94
N THR A 282 -14.03 50.52 -11.63
CA THR A 282 -13.59 50.99 -10.30
C THR A 282 -13.90 52.45 -10.01
N LYS A 283 -14.73 53.12 -10.82
CA LYS A 283 -15.08 54.53 -10.63
C LYS A 283 -16.50 54.70 -10.13
N ARG A 284 -16.63 54.97 -8.83
CA ARG A 284 -17.85 55.54 -8.23
C ARG A 284 -17.98 57.00 -8.66
N ILE A 285 -18.99 57.33 -9.46
CA ILE A 285 -19.42 58.72 -9.66
C ILE A 285 -20.44 59.02 -8.55
N VAL A 286 -20.02 59.78 -7.54
CA VAL A 286 -20.91 60.29 -6.49
C VAL A 286 -21.49 61.62 -6.97
N ILE A 287 -22.78 61.65 -7.26
CA ILE A 287 -23.50 62.89 -7.58
C ILE A 287 -23.96 63.51 -6.26
N HIS A 288 -23.37 64.63 -5.86
CA HIS A 288 -23.84 65.42 -4.73
C HIS A 288 -24.96 66.36 -5.19
N THR A 289 -26.20 66.08 -4.77
CA THR A 289 -27.31 67.04 -4.84
C THR A 289 -27.52 67.68 -3.47
N THR A 290 -27.29 68.98 -3.38
CA THR A 290 -27.64 69.80 -2.22
C THR A 290 -29.13 70.08 -2.18
N VAL A 291 -29.80 69.64 -1.12
CA VAL A 291 -31.21 69.95 -0.84
C VAL A 291 -31.30 71.30 -0.11
N PRO A 292 -32.14 72.27 -0.56
CA PRO A 292 -32.28 73.54 0.14
C PRO A 292 -33.03 73.40 1.48
N LYS A 293 -32.52 74.09 2.51
CA LYS A 293 -33.10 74.13 3.87
C LYS A 293 -34.49 74.80 3.87
N ARG A 294 -35.44 74.16 4.56
CA ARG A 294 -36.77 74.71 4.91
C ARG A 294 -36.63 75.99 5.73
N VAL A 295 -37.30 77.06 5.29
CA VAL A 295 -37.54 78.28 6.08
C VAL A 295 -38.89 78.11 6.80
N ASN A 296 -38.87 78.11 8.12
CA ASN A 296 -40.07 78.19 8.95
C ASN A 296 -40.53 79.66 9.07
N ARG A 297 -41.81 79.93 8.78
CA ARG A 297 -42.51 81.14 9.23
C ARG A 297 -43.87 80.75 9.78
N THR A 298 -44.07 81.02 11.07
CA THR A 298 -45.34 80.93 11.78
C THR A 298 -46.00 82.31 11.85
N THR A 299 -47.20 82.37 11.26
CA THR A 299 -48.46 83.02 11.68
C THR A 299 -48.74 84.55 11.59
N GLN A 300 -49.99 84.80 11.15
CA GLN A 300 -50.92 85.96 11.26
C GLN A 300 -50.80 86.96 10.10
N GLN A 301 -51.86 87.27 9.33
CA GLN A 301 -53.30 87.41 9.60
C GLN A 301 -54.10 87.14 8.31
#